data_AF-A0A368GM01-F1
#
_entry.id   AF-A0A368GM01-F1
#
_cell.length_a   1.000
_cell.length_b   1.000
_cell.length_c   1.000
_cell.angle_alpha   90.00
_cell.angle_beta   90.00
_cell.angle_gamma   90.00
#
_symmetry.space_group_name_H-M   'P 1'
#
loop_
_entity.id
_entity.type
_entity.pdbx_description
1 polymer ?
#
loop_
_entity_poly.entity_id
_entity_poly.type
_entity_poly.pdbx_seq_one_letter_code
_entity_poly.pdbx_strand_id
1 'polypeptide(L)'
;MYYAHVHILPALRRVTDLLLLTIRWQAEVNSPCFTPGCLTSGSDPWCSFCMELQSAFQYALWSMSREERLRAISRIACAHCQKQPFCDMNRCQNHACSIKKVWNSLIRSRARSAVRKHRLYPHNSVLDS
;
A
#
# COMPACT_ATOMS: atom_id res chain seq x y z
N MET A 1 -1.88 2.02 16.45
CA MET A 1 -2.74 1.57 17.58
C MET A 1 -3.40 2.72 18.33
N TYR A 2 -2.63 3.71 18.85
CA TYR A 2 -3.15 4.83 19.65
C TYR A 2 -4.32 5.60 18.99
N TYR A 3 -4.11 6.11 17.77
CA TYR A 3 -5.11 6.96 17.11
C TYR A 3 -6.47 6.26 16.92
N ALA A 4 -6.47 4.98 16.54
CA ALA A 4 -7.70 4.20 16.39
C ALA A 4 -8.44 4.04 17.73
N HIS A 5 -7.74 3.68 18.81
CA HIS A 5 -8.36 3.45 20.11
C HIS A 5 -8.89 4.73 20.77
N VAL A 6 -8.21 5.86 20.57
CA VAL A 6 -8.57 7.12 21.24
C VAL A 6 -9.57 7.94 20.44
N HIS A 7 -9.47 7.95 19.10
CA HIS A 7 -10.29 8.84 18.27
C HIS A 7 -11.35 8.11 17.46
N ILE A 8 -11.03 6.95 16.88
CA ILE A 8 -11.92 6.27 15.92
C ILE A 8 -12.93 5.37 16.63
N LEU A 9 -12.46 4.44 17.45
CA LEU A 9 -13.32 3.45 18.11
C LEU A 9 -14.38 4.08 19.03
N PRO A 10 -14.07 5.10 19.85
CA PRO A 10 -15.09 5.74 20.68
C PRO A 10 -16.16 6.46 19.84
N ALA A 11 -15.76 7.10 18.74
CA ALA A 11 -16.69 7.76 17.83
C ALA A 11 -17.62 6.76 17.13
N LEU A 12 -17.06 5.64 16.65
CA LEU A 12 -17.85 4.59 16.02
C LEU A 12 -18.81 3.92 17.01
N ARG A 13 -18.36 3.61 18.23
CA ARG A 13 -19.19 2.99 19.28
C ARG A 13 -20.46 3.79 19.57
N ARG A 14 -20.35 5.12 19.66
CA ARG A 14 -21.52 6.00 19.86
C ARG A 14 -22.63 5.79 18.84
N VAL A 15 -22.28 5.42 17.60
CA VAL A 15 -23.25 5.14 16.54
C VAL A 15 -23.65 3.67 16.53
N THR A 16 -22.71 2.74 16.71
CA THR A 16 -23.00 1.31 16.63
C THR A 16 -23.76 0.77 17.84
N ASP A 17 -23.62 1.38 19.01
CA ASP A 17 -24.37 1.00 20.22
C ASP A 17 -25.88 1.24 20.04
N LEU A 18 -26.27 2.28 19.29
CA LEU A 18 -27.67 2.53 18.91
C LEU A 18 -28.24 1.45 17.99
N LEU A 19 -27.37 0.79 17.22
CA LEU A 19 -27.72 -0.26 16.28
C LEU A 19 -27.49 -1.67 16.85
N LEU A 20 -27.12 -1.78 18.14
CA LEU A 20 -26.76 -3.03 18.81
C LEU A 20 -25.63 -3.81 18.09
N LEU A 21 -24.75 -3.10 17.39
CA LEU A 21 -23.63 -3.67 16.66
C LEU A 21 -22.35 -3.61 17.52
N THR A 22 -21.68 -4.75 17.67
CA THR A 22 -20.39 -4.82 18.38
C THR A 22 -19.23 -4.71 17.41
N ILE A 23 -18.37 -3.71 17.58
CA ILE A 23 -17.16 -3.55 16.77
C ILE A 23 -16.05 -4.43 17.33
N ARG A 24 -15.62 -5.42 16.54
CA ARG A 24 -14.36 -6.15 16.76
C ARG A 24 -13.25 -5.49 15.96
N TRP A 25 -12.42 -4.70 16.64
CA TRP A 25 -11.25 -4.08 16.02
C TRP A 25 -10.05 -5.01 16.10
N GLN A 26 -9.44 -5.29 14.96
CA GLN A 26 -8.16 -5.97 14.86
C GLN A 26 -7.22 -5.06 14.09
N ALA A 27 -6.12 -4.64 14.72
CA ALA A 27 -5.09 -3.94 13.98
C ALA A 27 -4.38 -4.95 13.07
N GLU A 28 -4.17 -4.57 11.81
CA GLU A 28 -3.20 -5.26 10.97
C GLU A 28 -1.83 -5.08 11.64
N VAL A 29 -1.37 -6.13 12.32
CA VAL A 29 0.04 -6.28 12.68
C VAL A 29 0.79 -6.30 11.37
N ASN A 30 1.91 -5.57 11.27
CA ASN A 30 2.79 -5.59 10.10
C ASN A 30 3.00 -7.04 9.67
N SER A 31 2.28 -7.48 8.63
CA SER A 31 2.41 -8.85 8.20
C SER A 31 3.80 -8.99 7.60
N PRO A 32 4.58 -9.99 8.03
CA PRO A 32 5.86 -10.28 7.41
C PRO A 32 5.68 -10.57 5.91
N CYS A 33 4.53 -11.14 5.52
CA CYS A 33 4.16 -11.46 4.15
C CYS A 33 3.32 -10.34 3.51
N PHE A 34 3.49 -10.14 2.21
CA PHE A 34 2.73 -9.16 1.43
C PHE A 34 1.27 -9.58 1.21
N THR A 35 0.96 -10.88 1.28
CA THR A 35 -0.41 -11.39 1.10
C THR A 35 -1.30 -10.99 2.26
N PRO A 36 -2.47 -10.35 2.01
CA PRO A 36 -3.40 -9.96 3.07
C PRO A 36 -3.84 -11.15 3.92
N GLY A 37 -3.85 -10.97 5.24
CA GLY A 37 -4.27 -12.01 6.19
C GLY A 37 -3.28 -13.17 6.39
N CYS A 38 -2.18 -13.23 5.63
CA CYS A 38 -1.12 -14.20 5.89
C CYS A 38 -0.33 -13.78 7.13
N LEU A 39 -0.26 -14.64 8.14
CA LEU A 39 0.50 -14.40 9.39
C LEU A 39 1.84 -15.16 9.42
N THR A 40 2.13 -15.94 8.37
CA THR A 40 3.34 -16.75 8.29
C THR A 40 4.57 -15.87 8.13
N SER A 41 5.50 -15.99 9.07
CA SER A 41 6.82 -15.36 8.97
C SER A 41 7.64 -16.00 7.84
N GLY A 42 8.28 -15.19 7.01
CA GLY A 42 9.04 -15.61 5.83
C GLY A 42 10.03 -14.54 5.36
N SER A 43 10.64 -14.74 4.19
CA SER A 43 11.57 -13.76 3.61
C SER A 43 10.80 -12.53 3.11
N ASP A 44 11.18 -11.33 3.53
CA ASP A 44 10.52 -10.10 3.05
C ASP A 44 10.60 -9.99 1.50
N PRO A 45 9.49 -10.06 0.73
CA PRO A 45 8.08 -9.88 1.16
C PRO A 45 7.15 -11.11 1.08
N TRP A 46 7.66 -12.31 0.86
CA TRP A 46 6.87 -13.53 0.68
C TRP A 46 7.22 -14.62 1.69
N CYS A 47 6.21 -15.30 2.25
CA CYS A 47 6.45 -16.61 2.85
C CYS A 47 6.62 -17.68 1.76
N SER A 48 7.21 -18.82 2.11
CA SER A 48 7.46 -19.94 1.19
C SER A 48 6.20 -20.40 0.47
N PHE A 49 5.06 -20.39 1.15
CA PHE A 49 3.77 -20.76 0.56
C PHE A 49 3.25 -19.71 -0.43
N CYS A 50 3.21 -18.43 -0.03
CA CYS A 50 2.68 -17.36 -0.89
C CYS A 50 3.55 -17.10 -2.13
N MET A 51 4.83 -17.45 -2.10
CA MET A 51 5.73 -17.33 -3.25
C MET A 51 5.36 -18.25 -4.42
N GLU A 52 4.63 -19.34 -4.14
CA GLU A 52 4.19 -20.33 -5.14
C GLU A 52 2.77 -20.05 -5.65
N LEU A 53 2.00 -19.20 -4.98
CA LEU A 53 0.58 -19.00 -5.28
C LEU A 53 0.37 -17.97 -6.38
N GLN A 54 -0.31 -18.39 -7.46
CA GLN A 54 -0.73 -17.47 -8.52
C GLN A 54 -1.66 -16.36 -8.01
N SER A 55 -2.57 -16.65 -7.07
CA SER A 55 -3.48 -15.65 -6.50
C SER A 55 -2.74 -14.57 -5.70
N ALA A 56 -1.68 -14.94 -4.96
CA ALA A 56 -0.82 -14.00 -4.25
C ALA A 56 -0.06 -13.09 -5.23
N PHE A 57 0.44 -13.67 -6.33
CA PHE A 57 1.07 -12.89 -7.40
C PHE A 57 0.11 -11.91 -8.09
N GLN A 58 -1.10 -12.37 -8.42
CA GLN A 58 -2.14 -11.52 -9.01
C GLN A 58 -2.50 -10.34 -8.09
N TYR A 59 -2.58 -10.58 -6.78
CA TYR A 59 -2.78 -9.52 -5.81
C TYR A 59 -1.64 -8.49 -5.82
N ALA A 60 -0.38 -8.93 -5.91
CA ALA A 60 0.76 -8.02 -6.02
C ALA A 60 0.76 -7.21 -7.32
N LEU A 61 0.41 -7.83 -8.45
CA LEU A 61 0.26 -7.13 -9.73
C LEU A 61 -0.83 -6.06 -9.67
N TRP A 62 -2.00 -6.42 -9.12
CA TRP A 62 -3.11 -5.48 -8.96
C TRP A 62 -2.76 -4.33 -8.01
N SER A 63 -2.08 -4.64 -6.90
CA SER A 63 -1.62 -3.62 -5.96
C SER A 63 -0.62 -2.67 -6.62
N MET A 64 0.35 -3.20 -7.36
CA MET A 64 1.33 -2.41 -8.09
C MET A 64 0.67 -1.51 -9.15
N SER A 65 -0.25 -2.05 -9.96
CA SER A 65 -0.92 -1.27 -11.02
C SER A 65 -1.80 -0.16 -10.45
N ARG A 66 -2.52 -0.43 -9.36
CA ARG A 66 -3.30 0.57 -8.62
C ARG A 66 -2.41 1.69 -8.11
N GLU A 67 -1.24 1.36 -7.56
CA GLU A 67 -0.29 2.36 -7.09
C GLU A 67 0.34 3.18 -8.20
N GLU A 68 0.71 2.58 -9.34
CA GLU A 68 1.22 3.32 -10.49
C GLU A 68 0.19 4.33 -11.00
N ARG A 69 -1.09 3.92 -11.08
CA ARG A 69 -2.18 4.83 -11.44
C ARG A 69 -2.28 6.00 -10.45
N LEU A 70 -2.20 5.73 -9.14
CA LEU A 70 -2.22 6.78 -8.13
C LEU A 70 -1.00 7.70 -8.21
N ARG A 71 0.20 7.17 -8.52
CA ARG A 71 1.42 7.98 -8.76
C ARG A 71 1.22 8.93 -9.95
N ALA A 72 0.65 8.44 -11.05
CA ALA A 72 0.35 9.26 -12.23
C ALA A 72 -0.65 10.37 -11.91
N ILE A 73 -1.79 10.03 -11.28
CA ILE A 73 -2.81 11.01 -10.86
C ILE A 73 -2.22 12.06 -9.92
N SER A 74 -1.40 11.64 -8.95
CA SER A 74 -0.77 12.55 -7.98
C SER A 74 0.14 13.57 -8.67
N ARG A 75 0.92 13.14 -9.67
CA ARG A 75 1.79 14.03 -10.45
C ARG A 75 0.98 15.04 -11.26
N ILE A 76 -0.10 14.60 -11.92
CA ILE A 76 -0.99 15.48 -12.70
C ILE A 76 -1.63 16.53 -11.78
N ALA A 77 -2.18 16.10 -10.64
CA ALA A 77 -2.81 16.99 -9.68
C ALA A 77 -1.82 18.02 -9.11
N CYS A 78 -0.58 17.59 -8.81
CA CYS A 78 0.44 18.51 -8.35
C CYS A 78 0.90 19.49 -9.44
N ALA A 79 1.07 19.02 -10.69
CA ALA A 79 1.44 19.87 -11.83
C ALA A 79 0.40 20.98 -12.03
N HIS A 80 -0.88 20.63 -11.99
CA HIS A 80 -1.99 21.59 -12.04
C HIS A 80 -1.93 22.59 -10.87
N CYS A 81 -1.70 22.13 -9.64
CA CYS A 81 -1.56 22.99 -8.46
C CYS A 81 -0.40 23.98 -8.58
N GLN A 82 0.73 23.54 -9.14
CA GLN A 82 1.92 24.37 -9.34
C GLN A 82 1.85 25.25 -10.60
N LYS A 83 0.80 25.10 -11.42
CA LYS A 83 0.67 25.72 -12.74
C LYS A 83 1.90 25.45 -13.62
N GLN A 84 2.43 24.23 -13.55
CA GLN A 84 3.56 23.77 -14.35
C GLN A 84 3.18 22.53 -15.15
N PRO A 85 3.83 22.26 -16.30
CA PRO A 85 3.55 21.06 -17.10
C PRO A 85 3.94 19.76 -16.36
N PHE A 86 4.91 19.84 -15.45
CA PHE A 86 5.37 18.73 -14.64
C PHE A 86 5.50 19.17 -13.18
N CYS A 87 5.20 18.27 -12.25
CA CYS A 87 5.52 18.48 -10.83
C CYS A 87 6.56 17.45 -10.37
N ASP A 88 7.65 17.97 -9.81
CA ASP A 88 8.54 17.18 -8.98
C ASP A 88 7.93 17.03 -7.58
N MET A 89 7.25 15.89 -7.39
CA MET A 89 6.63 15.55 -6.12
C MET A 89 7.62 15.51 -4.96
N ASN A 90 8.92 15.28 -5.19
CA ASN A 90 9.92 15.24 -4.13
C ASN A 90 10.27 16.65 -3.63
N ARG A 91 10.28 17.65 -4.53
CA ARG A 91 10.54 19.06 -4.21
C ARG A 91 9.34 19.80 -3.62
N CYS A 92 8.12 19.29 -3.77
CA CYS A 92 6.94 19.90 -3.17
C CYS A 92 7.03 19.88 -1.62
N GLN A 93 7.08 21.07 -0.99
CA GLN A 93 7.24 21.27 0.46
C GLN A 93 5.92 21.38 1.23
N ASN A 94 4.76 21.35 0.54
CA ASN A 94 3.48 21.39 1.23
C ASN A 94 3.15 20.02 1.86
N HIS A 95 3.61 19.82 3.09
CA HIS A 95 3.37 18.59 3.87
C HIS A 95 1.93 18.45 4.37
N ALA A 96 1.14 19.53 4.38
CA ALA A 96 -0.28 19.48 4.72
C ALA A 96 -1.14 18.90 3.59
N CYS A 97 -0.69 19.05 2.34
CA CYS A 97 -1.38 18.58 1.14
C CYS A 97 -1.67 17.07 1.16
N SER A 98 -2.92 16.69 0.92
CA SER A 98 -3.38 15.30 0.85
C SER A 98 -2.68 14.52 -0.27
N ILE A 99 -2.47 15.13 -1.43
CA ILE A 99 -1.78 14.50 -2.56
C ILE A 99 -0.32 14.17 -2.21
N LYS A 100 0.40 15.08 -1.52
CA LYS A 100 1.76 14.82 -1.04
C LYS A 100 1.80 13.69 -0.01
N LYS A 101 0.82 13.63 0.90
CA LYS A 101 0.70 12.53 1.88
C LYS A 101 0.50 11.19 1.19
N VAL A 102 -0.40 11.11 0.19
CA VAL A 102 -0.61 9.91 -0.63
C VAL A 102 0.69 9.51 -1.33
N TRP A 103 1.37 10.45 -1.99
CA TRP A 103 2.65 10.20 -2.66
C TRP A 103 3.72 9.61 -1.72
N ASN A 104 3.90 10.20 -0.54
CA ASN A 104 4.86 9.72 0.45
C ASN A 104 4.50 8.31 0.94
N SER A 105 3.21 7.98 1.05
CA SER A 105 2.76 6.63 1.36
C SER A 105 3.11 5.64 0.24
N LEU A 106 2.90 6.05 -1.02
CA LEU A 106 3.21 5.24 -2.20
C LEU A 106 4.71 4.98 -2.36
N ILE A 107 5.59 5.91 -1.95
CA ILE A 107 7.05 5.71 -1.97
C ILE A 107 7.45 4.55 -1.04
N ARG A 108 6.79 4.44 0.12
CA ARG A 108 7.09 3.40 1.13
C ARG A 108 6.45 2.04 0.82
N SER A 109 5.66 1.93 -0.25
CA SER A 109 4.97 0.68 -0.55
C SER A 109 5.94 -0.43 -1.00
N ARG A 110 5.64 -1.66 -0.58
CA ARG A 110 6.35 -2.87 -0.98
C ARG A 110 5.79 -3.50 -2.27
N ALA A 111 4.70 -2.98 -2.86
CA ALA A 111 4.00 -3.65 -3.96
C ALA A 111 4.88 -3.95 -5.18
N ARG A 112 5.69 -2.97 -5.62
CA ARG A 112 6.65 -3.17 -6.72
C ARG A 112 7.72 -4.22 -6.37
N SER A 113 8.24 -4.17 -5.14
CA SER A 113 9.20 -5.18 -4.67
C SER A 113 8.57 -6.56 -4.58
N ALA A 114 7.30 -6.66 -4.18
CA ALA A 114 6.57 -7.91 -4.07
C ALA A 114 6.43 -8.56 -5.44
N VAL A 115 6.01 -7.80 -6.46
CA VAL A 115 5.96 -8.31 -7.85
C VAL A 115 7.33 -8.82 -8.30
N ARG A 116 8.40 -8.01 -8.18
CA ARG A 116 9.73 -8.38 -8.70
C ARG A 116 10.39 -9.56 -8.01
N LYS A 117 10.03 -9.82 -6.75
CA LYS A 117 10.60 -10.91 -5.93
C LYS A 117 9.72 -12.16 -5.90
N HIS A 118 8.60 -12.17 -6.64
CA HIS A 118 7.73 -13.34 -6.70
C HIS A 118 8.27 -14.35 -7.72
N ARG A 119 8.18 -15.66 -7.44
CA ARG A 119 8.72 -16.72 -8.32
C ARG A 119 8.13 -16.70 -9.73
N LEU A 120 6.84 -16.40 -9.84
CA LEU A 120 6.12 -16.27 -11.11
C LEU A 120 6.46 -15.00 -11.91
N TYR A 121 7.27 -14.08 -11.36
CA TYR A 121 7.73 -12.93 -12.12
C TYR A 121 8.84 -13.38 -13.08
N PRO A 122 8.71 -13.11 -14.39
CA PRO A 122 9.75 -13.47 -15.34
C PRO A 122 11.01 -12.66 -15.03
N HIS A 123 12.01 -13.33 -14.48
CA HIS A 123 13.37 -12.81 -14.44
C HIS A 123 13.90 -12.94 -15.87
N ASN A 124 13.88 -11.84 -16.62
CA ASN A 124 14.63 -11.79 -17.87
C ASN A 124 16.11 -11.99 -17.52
N SER A 125 16.60 -13.21 -17.64
CA SER A 125 18.01 -13.53 -17.75
C SER A 125 18.48 -13.05 -19.13
N VAL A 126 18.70 -11.74 -19.25
CA VAL A 126 19.36 -11.15 -20.42
C VAL A 126 20.52 -10.30 -19.90
N LEU A 127 21.70 -10.92 -19.90
CA LEU A 127 23.04 -10.40 -20.18
C LEU A 127 24.07 -11.18 -19.36
N ASP A 128 24.62 -12.23 -19.98
CA ASP A 128 26.06 -12.51 -20.02
C ASP A 128 26.29 -13.61 -21.08
N SER A 129 26.47 -13.18 -22.33
CA SER A 129 27.11 -13.90 -23.44
C SER A 129 27.63 -12.87 -24.43
#